data_AF-A0A7J4KRS1-F1
#
_entry.id   AF-A0A7J4KRS1-F1
#
_cell.length_a   1.000
_cell.length_b   1.000
_cell.length_c   1.000
_cell.angle_alpha   90.00
_cell.angle_beta   90.00
_cell.angle_gamma   90.00
#
_symmetry.space_group_name_H-M   'P 1'
#
loop_
_entity.id
_entity.type
_entity.pdbx_description
1 polymer ?
#
loop_
_entity_poly.entity_id
_entity_poly.type
_entity_poly.pdbx_seq_one_letter_code
_entity_poly.pdbx_strand_id
1 'polypeptide(L)'
;MGVFQEGLISLEQAGILDVVVPFILVFVIVYAVLQKTKILGEDKDGKPRKNFNGVIALVMGLAVVIPHVIGSYPSPDSDVVNIINQALPNVSAVLVAVIMLLLIIGVFGGHVNIAGSSLSGWAVMFAIIATVVIFGAAANWFNLPYWLFFLEDTETQSLIIVILVFALIIWFITKEDKETKEPSFMEKLGKAMEKPK
;
A
#
# COMPACT_ATOMS: atom_id res chain seq x y z
N MET A 1 3.94 -21.77 -23.68
CA MET A 1 3.44 -21.07 -22.47
C MET A 1 3.89 -21.89 -21.27
N GLY A 2 3.99 -21.30 -20.07
CA GLY A 2 4.43 -22.07 -18.89
C GLY A 2 3.34 -23.01 -18.39
N VAL A 3 3.68 -24.20 -17.89
CA VAL A 3 2.73 -25.20 -17.32
C VAL A 3 1.79 -24.58 -16.29
N PHE A 4 2.29 -23.61 -15.50
CA PHE A 4 1.48 -22.87 -14.54
C PHE A 4 0.39 -22.00 -15.20
N GLN A 5 0.75 -21.30 -16.29
CA GLN A 5 -0.19 -20.45 -17.02
C GLN A 5 -1.30 -21.28 -17.65
N GLU A 6 -0.96 -22.44 -18.22
CA GLU A 6 -1.93 -23.38 -18.77
C GLU A 6 -2.88 -23.93 -17.69
N GLY A 7 -2.36 -24.20 -16.49
CA GLY A 7 -3.16 -24.59 -15.34
C GLY A 7 -4.15 -23.50 -14.91
N LEU A 8 -3.73 -22.24 -14.85
CA LEU A 8 -4.62 -21.12 -14.52
C LEU A 8 -5.71 -20.93 -15.56
N ILE A 9 -5.36 -20.95 -16.85
CA ILE A 9 -6.34 -20.84 -17.94
C ILE A 9 -7.35 -21.98 -17.89
N SER A 10 -6.91 -23.20 -17.56
CA SER A 10 -7.82 -24.36 -17.41
C SER A 10 -8.80 -24.18 -16.25
N LEU A 11 -8.35 -23.62 -15.13
CA LEU A 11 -9.21 -23.33 -13.97
C LEU A 11 -10.20 -22.20 -14.24
N GLU A 12 -9.75 -21.17 -14.97
CA GLU A 12 -10.59 -20.06 -15.43
C GLU A 12 -11.68 -20.56 -16.39
N GLN A 13 -11.31 -21.34 -17.41
CA GLN A 13 -12.27 -21.91 -18.37
C GLN A 13 -13.26 -22.88 -17.72
N ALA A 14 -12.86 -23.55 -16.64
CA ALA A 14 -13.74 -24.40 -15.84
C ALA A 14 -14.71 -23.58 -14.94
N GLY A 15 -14.58 -22.25 -14.90
CA GLY A 15 -15.37 -21.36 -14.03
C GLY A 15 -15.02 -21.49 -12.55
N ILE A 16 -13.92 -22.17 -12.20
CA ILE A 16 -13.54 -22.40 -10.80
C ILE A 16 -13.12 -21.08 -10.17
N LEU A 17 -12.36 -20.25 -10.89
CA LEU A 17 -11.90 -18.96 -10.37
C LEU A 17 -13.08 -17.99 -10.13
N ASP A 18 -14.05 -17.96 -11.05
CA ASP A 18 -15.24 -17.10 -10.97
C ASP A 18 -16.17 -17.46 -9.81
N VAL A 19 -16.11 -18.70 -9.33
CA VAL A 19 -16.89 -19.16 -8.17
C VAL A 19 -16.07 -19.03 -6.88
N VAL A 20 -14.88 -19.63 -6.85
CA VAL A 20 -14.13 -19.84 -5.61
C VAL A 20 -13.54 -18.56 -5.07
N VAL A 21 -12.98 -17.70 -5.94
CA VAL A 21 -12.32 -16.46 -5.50
C VAL A 21 -13.30 -15.51 -4.81
N PRO A 22 -14.44 -15.13 -5.42
CA PRO A 22 -15.39 -14.25 -4.74
C PRO A 22 -16.07 -14.93 -3.55
N PHE A 23 -16.24 -16.25 -3.58
CA PHE A 23 -16.83 -16.99 -2.46
C PHE A 23 -15.94 -16.90 -1.21
N ILE A 24 -14.65 -17.20 -1.35
CA ILE A 24 -13.70 -17.13 -0.24
C ILE A 24 -13.64 -15.71 0.31
N LEU A 25 -13.64 -14.71 -0.57
CA LEU A 25 -13.60 -13.31 -0.16
C LEU A 25 -14.80 -12.92 0.72
N VAL A 26 -16.02 -13.17 0.24
CA VAL A 26 -17.25 -12.85 1.00
C VAL A 26 -17.33 -13.68 2.28
N PHE A 27 -17.03 -14.98 2.19
CA PHE A 27 -16.99 -15.87 3.35
C PHE A 27 -16.07 -15.35 4.44
N VAL A 28 -14.81 -15.01 4.09
CA VAL A 28 -13.81 -14.55 5.05
C VAL A 28 -14.21 -13.21 5.66
N ILE A 29 -14.71 -12.25 4.87
CA ILE A 29 -15.14 -10.95 5.39
C ILE A 29 -16.30 -11.12 6.37
N VAL A 30 -17.35 -11.84 5.99
CA VAL A 30 -18.51 -12.07 6.85
C VAL A 30 -18.09 -12.84 8.11
N TYR A 31 -17.31 -13.90 7.97
CA TYR A 31 -16.80 -14.67 9.10
C TYR A 31 -15.97 -13.81 10.05
N ALA A 32 -15.03 -13.02 9.53
CA ALA A 32 -14.16 -12.16 10.34
C ALA A 32 -14.97 -11.08 11.08
N VAL A 33 -15.96 -10.48 10.43
CA VAL A 33 -16.85 -9.49 11.06
C VAL A 33 -17.67 -10.15 12.17
N LEU A 34 -18.30 -11.30 11.93
CA LEU A 34 -19.06 -12.04 12.96
C LEU A 34 -18.18 -12.47 14.13
N GLN A 35 -16.93 -12.85 13.86
CA GLN A 35 -15.94 -13.19 14.90
C GLN A 35 -15.53 -11.97 15.73
N LYS A 36 -15.33 -10.82 15.09
CA LYS A 36 -14.88 -9.59 15.75
C LYS A 36 -15.99 -8.96 16.57
N THR A 37 -17.23 -8.96 16.07
CA THR A 37 -18.38 -8.33 16.73
C THR A 37 -19.03 -9.23 17.78
N LYS A 38 -18.84 -10.55 17.69
CA LYS A 38 -19.44 -11.54 18.59
C LYS A 38 -20.99 -11.46 18.64
N ILE A 39 -21.61 -11.03 17.54
CA ILE A 39 -23.06 -10.76 17.47
C ILE A 39 -23.93 -11.99 17.73
N LEU A 40 -23.43 -13.19 17.43
CA LEU A 40 -24.13 -14.47 17.70
C LEU A 40 -23.89 -14.99 19.13
N GLY A 41 -23.32 -14.14 19.98
CA GLY A 41 -22.96 -14.47 21.36
C GLY A 41 -21.62 -15.20 21.49
N GLU A 42 -21.33 -15.53 22.74
CA GLU A 42 -20.09 -16.18 23.16
C GLU A 42 -20.38 -17.61 23.67
N ASP A 43 -19.34 -18.43 23.73
CA ASP A 43 -19.34 -19.68 24.47
C ASP A 43 -19.05 -19.44 25.97
N LYS A 44 -18.93 -20.53 26.73
CA LYS A 44 -18.66 -20.48 28.18
C LYS A 44 -17.29 -19.86 28.51
N ASP A 45 -16.37 -19.81 27.55
CA ASP A 45 -15.02 -19.26 27.70
C ASP A 45 -14.93 -17.79 27.23
N GLY A 46 -16.06 -17.15 26.88
CA GLY A 46 -16.09 -15.80 26.32
C GLY A 46 -15.57 -15.72 24.88
N LYS A 47 -15.48 -16.85 24.17
CA LYS A 47 -15.03 -16.90 22.77
C LYS A 47 -16.23 -16.82 21.84
N PRO A 48 -16.10 -16.14 20.69
CA PRO A 48 -17.13 -16.13 19.66
C PRO A 48 -17.46 -17.54 19.15
N ARG A 49 -18.76 -17.80 18.91
CA ARG A 49 -19.25 -19.12 18.48
C ARG A 49 -18.88 -19.43 17.02
N LYS A 50 -17.71 -20.05 16.82
CA LYS A 50 -17.15 -20.34 15.48
C LYS A 50 -18.06 -21.14 14.56
N ASN A 51 -18.80 -22.12 15.09
CA ASN A 51 -19.66 -22.98 14.27
C ASN A 51 -20.80 -22.19 13.63
N PHE A 52 -21.49 -21.35 14.41
CA PHE A 52 -22.57 -20.50 13.89
C PHE A 52 -22.03 -19.43 12.94
N ASN A 53 -20.94 -18.77 13.30
CA ASN A 53 -20.30 -17.78 12.42
C ASN A 53 -19.89 -18.39 11.08
N GLY A 54 -19.34 -19.61 11.08
CA GLY A 54 -18.93 -20.33 9.88
C GLY A 54 -20.11 -20.69 8.98
N VAL A 55 -21.20 -21.23 9.55
CA VAL A 55 -22.40 -21.57 8.78
C VAL A 55 -23.05 -20.33 8.18
N ILE A 56 -23.18 -19.23 8.94
CA ILE A 56 -23.75 -17.99 8.41
C ILE A 56 -22.86 -17.41 7.31
N ALA A 57 -21.55 -17.37 7.53
CA ALA A 57 -20.61 -16.89 6.50
C ALA A 57 -20.67 -17.73 5.22
N LEU A 58 -20.82 -19.06 5.35
CA LEU A 58 -20.99 -19.97 4.21
C LEU A 58 -22.27 -19.66 3.43
N VAL A 59 -23.40 -19.55 4.13
CA VAL A 59 -24.70 -19.25 3.51
C VAL A 59 -24.67 -17.88 2.84
N MET A 60 -24.11 -16.86 3.50
CA MET A 60 -23.98 -15.51 2.94
C MET A 60 -23.03 -15.49 1.73
N GLY A 61 -21.91 -16.20 1.79
CA GLY A 61 -20.97 -16.32 0.68
C GLY A 61 -21.61 -16.96 -0.54
N LEU A 62 -22.32 -18.07 -0.37
CA LEU A 62 -23.05 -18.72 -1.46
C LEU A 62 -24.20 -17.85 -1.99
N ALA A 63 -24.91 -17.15 -1.10
CA ALA A 63 -26.00 -16.25 -1.50
C ALA A 63 -25.54 -15.07 -2.36
N VAL A 64 -24.27 -14.66 -2.25
CA VAL A 64 -23.67 -13.61 -3.10
C VAL A 64 -23.10 -14.19 -4.40
N VAL A 65 -22.41 -15.34 -4.32
CA VAL A 65 -21.71 -15.90 -5.49
C VAL A 65 -22.64 -16.62 -6.46
N ILE A 66 -23.68 -17.31 -5.99
CA ILE A 66 -24.59 -18.03 -6.89
C ILE A 66 -25.24 -17.07 -7.90
N PRO A 67 -25.86 -15.94 -7.48
CA PRO A 67 -26.45 -14.97 -8.42
C PRO A 67 -25.46 -14.35 -9.40
N HIS A 68 -24.20 -14.15 -8.98
CA HIS A 68 -23.12 -13.66 -9.83
C HIS A 68 -22.83 -14.64 -10.97
N VAL A 69 -22.63 -15.92 -10.62
CA VAL A 69 -22.23 -16.97 -11.58
C VAL A 69 -23.36 -17.31 -12.55
N ILE A 70 -24.61 -17.33 -12.09
CA ILE A 70 -25.77 -17.62 -12.95
C ILE A 70 -26.32 -16.37 -13.66
N GLY A 71 -25.75 -15.18 -13.40
CA GLY A 71 -26.18 -13.92 -14.00
C GLY A 71 -27.61 -13.51 -13.62
N SER A 72 -28.09 -13.85 -12.43
CA SER A 72 -29.47 -13.57 -11.99
C SER A 72 -29.63 -12.20 -11.29
N TYR A 73 -28.61 -11.35 -11.31
CA TYR A 73 -28.73 -9.99 -10.78
C TYR A 73 -29.65 -9.13 -11.67
N PRO A 74 -30.51 -8.26 -11.09
CA PRO A 74 -31.45 -7.44 -11.86
C PRO A 74 -30.77 -6.52 -12.89
N SER A 75 -29.55 -6.09 -12.60
CA SER A 75 -28.70 -5.31 -13.51
C SER A 75 -27.23 -5.71 -13.35
N PRO A 76 -26.41 -5.61 -14.41
CA PRO A 76 -24.96 -5.86 -14.34
C PRO A 76 -24.26 -5.02 -13.26
N ASP A 77 -24.75 -3.79 -13.04
CA ASP A 77 -24.18 -2.85 -12.06
C ASP A 77 -24.59 -3.14 -10.61
N SER A 78 -25.54 -4.05 -10.39
CA SER A 78 -26.00 -4.47 -9.06
C SER A 78 -25.30 -5.73 -8.53
N ASP A 79 -24.40 -6.29 -9.34
CA ASP A 79 -23.64 -7.47 -8.97
C ASP A 79 -22.60 -7.13 -7.89
N VAL A 80 -22.80 -7.71 -6.71
CA VAL A 80 -21.98 -7.45 -5.53
C VAL A 80 -20.52 -7.87 -5.76
N VAL A 81 -20.28 -8.97 -6.50
CA VAL A 81 -18.92 -9.44 -6.78
C VAL A 81 -18.20 -8.45 -7.68
N ASN A 82 -18.88 -7.95 -8.72
CA ASN A 82 -18.30 -6.93 -9.61
C ASN A 82 -18.01 -5.62 -8.86
N ILE A 83 -18.94 -5.17 -8.02
CA ILE A 83 -18.74 -3.99 -7.18
C ILE A 83 -17.51 -4.17 -6.28
N ILE A 84 -17.37 -5.33 -5.63
CA ILE A 84 -16.22 -5.64 -4.78
C ILE A 84 -14.92 -5.66 -5.59
N ASN A 85 -14.89 -6.28 -6.77
CA ASN A 85 -13.71 -6.33 -7.63
C ASN A 85 -13.28 -4.95 -8.13
N GLN A 86 -14.23 -4.03 -8.33
CA GLN A 86 -13.95 -2.63 -8.67
C GLN A 86 -13.53 -1.80 -7.45
N ALA A 87 -14.09 -2.08 -6.27
CA ALA A 87 -13.81 -1.33 -5.04
C ALA A 87 -12.50 -1.75 -4.38
N LEU A 88 -12.16 -3.05 -4.40
CA LEU A 88 -11.00 -3.60 -3.68
C LEU A 88 -9.66 -2.96 -4.05
N PRO A 89 -9.32 -2.77 -5.34
CA PRO A 89 -8.07 -2.09 -5.72
C PRO A 89 -8.01 -0.67 -5.15
N ASN A 90 -9.12 0.07 -5.23
CA ASN A 90 -9.21 1.45 -4.75
C ASN A 90 -9.08 1.54 -3.22
N VAL A 91 -9.79 0.68 -2.48
CA VAL A 91 -9.67 0.63 -1.00
C VAL A 91 -8.27 0.20 -0.58
N SER A 92 -7.67 -0.76 -1.30
CA SER A 92 -6.30 -1.21 -1.03
C SER A 92 -5.28 -0.11 -1.28
N ALA A 93 -5.43 0.65 -2.37
CA ALA A 93 -4.61 1.81 -2.67
C ALA A 93 -4.70 2.86 -1.55
N VAL A 94 -5.91 3.20 -1.09
CA VAL A 94 -6.11 4.12 0.04
C VAL A 94 -5.47 3.59 1.32
N LEU A 95 -5.66 2.31 1.66
CA LEU A 95 -5.08 1.70 2.85
C LEU A 95 -3.54 1.76 2.81
N VAL A 96 -2.95 1.43 1.66
CA VAL A 96 -1.51 1.48 1.43
C VAL A 96 -0.99 2.93 1.53
N ALA A 97 -1.72 3.91 1.00
CA ALA A 97 -1.41 5.33 1.14
C ALA A 97 -1.38 5.78 2.62
N VAL A 98 -2.39 5.38 3.39
CA VAL A 98 -2.47 5.69 4.83
C VAL A 98 -1.31 5.04 5.58
N ILE A 99 -0.99 3.77 5.30
CA ILE A 99 0.15 3.08 5.91
C ILE A 99 1.45 3.81 5.57
N MET A 100 1.66 4.22 4.32
CA MET A 100 2.83 5.00 3.94
C MET A 100 2.93 6.34 4.66
N LEU A 101 1.81 7.05 4.80
CA LEU A 101 1.75 8.29 5.55
C LEU A 101 2.12 8.07 7.02
N LEU A 102 1.56 7.02 7.65
CA LEU A 102 1.91 6.64 9.02
C LEU A 102 3.38 6.23 9.15
N LEU A 103 3.98 5.58 8.15
CA LEU A 103 5.40 5.25 8.13
C LEU A 103 6.26 6.51 8.00
N ILE A 104 5.92 7.45 7.12
CA ILE A 104 6.62 8.74 7.00
C ILE A 104 6.57 9.50 8.32
N ILE A 105 5.39 9.60 8.93
CA ILE A 105 5.23 10.24 10.23
C ILE A 105 5.99 9.47 11.31
N GLY A 106 5.97 8.14 11.31
CA GLY A 106 6.71 7.33 12.27
C GLY A 106 8.24 7.47 12.14
N VAL A 107 8.76 7.47 10.91
CA VAL A 107 10.19 7.54 10.61
C VAL A 107 10.74 8.94 10.87
N PHE A 108 10.01 9.99 10.48
CA PHE A 108 10.50 11.36 10.59
C PHE A 108 9.96 12.10 11.81
N GLY A 109 8.73 11.81 12.26
CA GLY A 109 7.93 12.57 13.22
C GLY A 109 8.38 12.53 14.68
N GLY A 110 9.35 11.69 15.06
CA GLY A 110 9.89 11.65 16.43
C GLY A 110 10.53 12.97 16.89
N HIS A 111 10.97 13.83 15.96
CA HIS A 111 11.62 15.12 16.27
C HIS A 111 11.21 16.27 15.33
N VAL A 112 10.08 16.18 14.62
CA VAL A 112 9.64 17.27 13.74
C VAL A 112 8.90 18.32 14.54
N ASN A 113 9.57 19.41 14.85
CA ASN A 113 8.91 20.65 15.25
C ASN A 113 8.22 21.24 14.00
N ILE A 114 7.00 20.78 13.72
CA ILE A 114 6.17 21.15 12.56
C ILE A 114 5.94 22.66 12.49
N ALA A 115 6.10 23.38 13.62
CA ALA A 115 5.86 24.81 13.74
C ALA A 115 7.12 25.70 13.68
N GLY A 116 8.33 25.19 13.41
CA GLY A 116 9.51 26.07 13.44
C GLY A 116 10.81 25.51 12.90
N SER A 117 11.03 25.65 11.59
CA SER A 117 12.34 25.83 10.95
C SER A 117 13.35 24.66 10.84
N SER A 118 12.92 23.39 10.84
CA SER A 118 13.82 22.30 10.40
C SER A 118 13.46 21.80 9.01
N LEU A 119 14.47 21.54 8.18
CA LEU A 119 14.38 20.90 6.86
C LEU A 119 13.50 19.62 6.87
N SER A 120 13.40 18.98 8.04
CA SER A 120 12.56 17.79 8.29
C SER A 120 11.05 18.07 8.16
N GLY A 121 10.55 19.24 8.58
CA GLY A 121 9.13 19.56 8.48
C GLY A 121 8.65 19.74 7.03
N TRP A 122 9.47 20.39 6.20
CA TRP A 122 9.20 20.52 4.76
C TRP A 122 9.29 19.19 4.03
N ALA A 123 10.22 18.31 4.41
CA ALA A 123 10.33 16.97 3.84
C ALA A 123 9.08 16.12 4.13
N VAL A 124 8.56 16.16 5.36
CA VAL A 124 7.33 15.44 5.73
C VAL A 124 6.12 16.00 4.98
N MET A 125 5.99 17.33 4.89
CA MET A 125 4.88 17.94 4.14
C MET A 125 4.94 17.59 2.65
N PHE A 126 6.11 17.63 2.04
CA PHE A 126 6.30 17.19 0.65
C PHE A 126 5.96 15.70 0.47
N ALA A 127 6.37 14.84 1.40
CA ALA A 127 6.08 13.41 1.34
C ALA A 127 4.58 13.10 1.50
N ILE A 128 3.86 13.84 2.35
CA ILE A 128 2.40 13.76 2.47
C ILE A 128 1.73 14.18 1.16
N ILE A 129 2.12 15.35 0.61
CA ILE A 129 1.56 15.85 -0.66
C ILE A 129 1.85 14.86 -1.79
N ALA A 130 3.08 14.38 -1.92
CA ALA A 130 3.47 13.40 -2.93
C ALA A 130 2.66 12.11 -2.79
N THR A 131 2.45 11.60 -1.57
CA THR A 131 1.64 10.40 -1.33
C THR A 131 0.19 10.62 -1.77
N VAL A 132 -0.42 11.74 -1.40
CA VAL A 132 -1.79 12.07 -1.81
C VAL A 132 -1.91 12.21 -3.32
N VAL A 133 -0.94 12.86 -3.98
CA VAL A 133 -0.94 13.04 -5.45
C VAL A 133 -0.78 11.71 -6.16
N ILE A 134 0.19 10.87 -5.77
CA ILE A 134 0.44 9.57 -6.39
C ILE A 134 -0.77 8.66 -6.27
N PHE A 135 -1.34 8.54 -5.06
CA PHE A 135 -2.48 7.65 -4.82
C PHE A 135 -3.78 8.19 -5.39
N GLY A 136 -4.00 9.49 -5.36
CA GLY A 136 -5.19 10.08 -5.98
C GLY A 136 -5.14 10.05 -7.50
N ALA A 137 -3.95 10.18 -8.12
CA ALA A 137 -3.78 9.94 -9.56
C ALA A 137 -4.04 8.48 -9.90
N ALA A 138 -3.48 7.52 -9.14
CA ALA A 138 -3.72 6.09 -9.34
C ALA A 138 -5.21 5.69 -9.19
N ALA A 139 -5.95 6.38 -8.31
CA ALA A 139 -7.39 6.20 -8.12
C ALA A 139 -8.25 7.01 -9.12
N ASN A 140 -7.63 7.70 -10.07
CA ASN A 140 -8.28 8.57 -11.05
C ASN A 140 -9.17 9.65 -10.41
N TRP A 141 -8.78 10.18 -9.25
CA TRP A 141 -9.58 11.10 -8.44
C TRP A 141 -9.57 12.53 -8.98
N PHE A 142 -8.57 12.87 -9.79
CA PHE A 142 -8.39 14.17 -10.41
C PHE A 142 -7.64 14.01 -11.73
N ASN A 143 -8.03 14.78 -12.76
CA ASN A 143 -7.28 14.86 -14.00
C ASN A 143 -5.98 15.61 -13.74
N LEU A 144 -4.84 14.96 -13.97
CA LEU A 144 -3.56 15.63 -13.81
C LEU A 144 -3.39 16.73 -14.88
N PRO A 145 -2.90 17.92 -14.49
CA PRO A 145 -2.58 18.95 -15.46
C PRO A 145 -1.45 18.45 -16.40
N TYR A 146 -1.42 18.93 -17.65
CA TYR A 146 -0.62 18.35 -18.75
C TYR A 146 0.87 18.06 -18.42
N TRP A 147 1.49 18.93 -17.62
CA TRP A 147 2.86 18.78 -17.11
C TRP A 147 3.09 17.64 -16.11
N LEU A 148 2.05 17.07 -15.51
CA LEU A 148 2.07 15.91 -14.61
C LEU A 148 1.51 14.64 -15.27
N PHE A 149 1.06 14.70 -16.51
CA PHE A 149 0.48 13.56 -17.24
C PHE A 149 1.45 12.39 -17.41
N PHE A 150 2.76 12.66 -17.33
CA PHE A 150 3.80 11.65 -17.32
C PHE A 150 3.70 10.65 -16.15
N LEU A 151 2.93 10.96 -15.10
CA LEU A 151 2.68 10.09 -13.94
C LEU A 151 1.57 9.07 -14.19
N GLU A 152 0.69 9.28 -15.16
CA GLU A 152 -0.38 8.33 -15.55
C GLU A 152 0.11 7.30 -16.56
N ASP A 153 1.13 7.64 -17.35
CA ASP A 153 1.70 6.73 -18.34
C ASP A 153 2.64 5.70 -17.69
N THR A 154 2.24 4.43 -17.74
CA THR A 154 2.96 3.29 -17.14
C THR A 154 4.37 3.13 -17.73
N GLU A 155 4.57 3.43 -19.01
CA GLU A 155 5.88 3.30 -19.67
C GLU A 155 6.83 4.38 -19.17
N THR A 156 6.35 5.63 -19.11
CA THR A 156 7.10 6.76 -18.56
C THR A 156 7.39 6.59 -17.07
N GLN A 157 6.43 6.10 -16.28
CA GLN A 157 6.64 5.81 -14.85
C GLN A 157 7.74 4.75 -14.64
N SER A 158 7.72 3.68 -15.44
CA SER A 158 8.73 2.62 -15.39
C SER A 158 10.13 3.16 -15.71
N LEU A 159 10.24 3.99 -16.75
CA LEU A 159 11.51 4.62 -17.16
C LEU A 159 12.04 5.58 -16.08
N ILE A 160 11.16 6.38 -15.46
CA ILE A 160 11.53 7.28 -14.36
C ILE A 160 12.04 6.49 -13.16
N ILE A 161 11.36 5.40 -12.78
CA ILE A 161 11.80 4.54 -11.67
C ILE A 161 13.18 3.95 -11.96
N VAL A 162 13.42 3.46 -13.18
CA VAL A 162 14.73 2.94 -13.59
C VAL A 162 15.81 4.02 -13.47
N ILE A 163 15.56 5.23 -13.98
CA ILE A 163 16.51 6.35 -13.88
C ILE A 163 16.76 6.73 -12.42
N LEU A 164 15.72 6.79 -11.59
CA LEU A 164 15.82 7.19 -10.19
C LEU A 164 16.60 6.16 -9.37
N VAL A 165 16.33 4.86 -9.57
CA VAL A 165 17.11 3.77 -8.97
C VAL A 165 18.56 3.85 -9.43
N PHE A 166 18.80 4.11 -10.72
CA PHE A 166 20.16 4.25 -11.25
C PHE A 166 20.90 5.45 -10.64
N ALA A 167 20.23 6.59 -10.50
CA ALA A 167 20.77 7.78 -9.86
C ALA A 167 21.07 7.55 -8.37
N LEU A 168 20.19 6.83 -7.66
CA LEU A 168 20.43 6.42 -6.28
C LEU A 168 21.63 5.48 -6.16
N ILE A 169 21.79 4.54 -7.08
CA ILE A 169 22.96 3.65 -7.12
C ILE A 169 24.23 4.47 -7.35
N ILE A 170 24.26 5.37 -8.33
CA ILE A 170 25.41 6.25 -8.57
C ILE A 170 25.71 7.07 -7.33
N TRP A 171 24.70 7.70 -6.74
CA TRP A 171 24.86 8.50 -5.53
C TRP A 171 25.40 7.67 -4.35
N PHE A 172 24.89 6.46 -4.16
CA PHE A 172 25.33 5.56 -3.10
C PHE A 172 26.77 5.08 -3.32
N ILE A 173 27.16 4.79 -4.57
CA ILE A 173 28.52 4.38 -4.94
C ILE A 173 29.51 5.55 -4.84
N THR A 174 29.10 6.76 -5.26
CA THR A 174 29.96 7.96 -5.24
C THR A 174 30.02 8.64 -3.87
N LYS A 175 29.24 8.15 -2.91
CA LYS A 175 29.30 8.63 -1.53
C LYS A 175 30.59 8.14 -0.88
N GLU A 176 31.62 8.96 -0.97
CA GLU A 176 32.84 8.77 -0.17
C GLU A 176 32.51 8.92 1.32
N ASP A 177 32.94 7.96 2.13
CA ASP A 177 32.86 8.04 3.58
C ASP A 177 33.72 9.23 4.04
N LYS A 178 33.06 10.30 4.49
CA LYS A 178 33.73 11.41 5.17
C LYS A 178 34.15 10.99 6.57
N GLU A 179 35.12 10.10 6.67
CA GLU A 179 35.97 9.95 7.85
C GLU A 179 37.28 10.72 7.64
N THR A 180 37.28 11.98 8.03
CA THR A 180 38.22 12.55 9.01
C THR A 180 38.03 14.07 9.07
N LYS A 181 37.70 14.56 10.26
CA LYS A 181 37.85 15.98 10.60
C LYS A 181 39.32 16.33 10.44
N GLU A 182 39.70 16.96 9.33
CA GLU A 182 40.97 17.67 9.29
C GLU A 182 40.96 18.73 10.40
N PRO A 183 41.99 18.77 11.28
CA PRO A 183 42.03 19.74 12.36
C PRO A 183 42.06 21.14 11.75
N SER A 184 41.19 22.00 12.29
CA SER A 184 41.03 23.38 11.88
C SER A 184 42.40 24.06 11.81
N PHE A 185 42.60 24.92 10.81
CA PHE A 185 43.84 25.68 10.63
C PHE A 185 44.30 26.34 11.93
N MET A 186 43.38 26.76 12.80
CA MET A 186 43.66 27.27 14.15
C MET A 186 44.31 26.26 15.10
N GLU A 187 43.97 24.97 15.04
CA GLU A 187 44.61 23.92 15.84
C GLU A 187 46.02 23.59 15.32
N LYS A 188 46.23 23.67 14.00
CA LYS A 188 47.57 23.53 13.41
C LYS A 188 48.46 24.72 13.76
N LEU A 189 47.89 25.94 13.77
CA LEU A 189 48.61 27.17 14.10
C LEU A 189 48.90 27.28 15.61
N GLY A 190 47.95 26.86 16.46
CA GLY A 190 48.14 26.75 17.90
C GLY A 190 49.28 25.79 18.26
N LYS A 191 49.29 24.58 17.68
CA LYS A 191 50.35 23.58 17.90
C LYS A 191 51.73 24.02 17.39
N ALA A 192 51.79 24.86 16.35
CA ALA A 192 53.05 25.44 15.85
C ALA A 192 53.59 26.55 16.77
N MET A 193 52.72 27.23 17.52
CA MET A 193 53.12 28.23 18.51
C MET A 193 53.37 27.65 19.92
N GLU A 194 52.92 26.42 20.20
CA GLU A 194 52.91 25.86 21.57
C GLU A 194 54.08 24.92 21.93
N LYS A 195 55.15 24.76 21.12
CA LYS A 195 56.28 23.91 21.55
C LYS A 195 57.67 24.51 21.39
N PRO A 196 58.58 24.18 22.33
CA PRO A 196 59.20 25.19 23.18
C PRO A 196 60.73 25.03 23.31
N LYS A 197 61.41 26.17 23.51
CA LYS A 197 62.51 26.43 24.46
C LYS A 197 63.28 27.66 24.01
#